data_AF-A0A6I0H2V0-F1
#
_entry.id   AF-A0A6I0H2V0-F1
#
_cell.length_a   1.000
_cell.length_b   1.000
_cell.length_c   1.000
_cell.angle_alpha   90.00
_cell.angle_beta   90.00
_cell.angle_gamma   90.00
#
_symmetry.space_group_name_H-M   'P 1'
#
loop_
_entity.id
_entity.type
_entity.pdbx_description
1 polymer ?
#
loop_
_entity_poly.entity_id
_entity_poly.type
_entity_poly.pdbx_seq_one_letter_code
_entity_poly.pdbx_strand_id
1 'polypeptide(L)'
;MKKNDMDIILSRIERLSVFIEGNTLEGFQREILRVENYLQRFAKLDELLAHLKNVEKIAYAAKDFLNIDEVAAYLQVSKSFVYKLTSTKELTVYKPNGKNIFVLRDDLNDWIRRNPCFSYEEIDKQANVMSYRLENNNKRKRRTRRDGNGKI
;
A
#
# COMPACT_ATOMS: atom_id res chain seq x y z
N MET A 1 1.64 -22.31 50.43
CA MET A 1 1.47 -21.29 49.37
C MET A 1 2.65 -20.34 49.46
N LYS A 2 3.38 -20.05 48.37
CA LYS A 2 4.56 -19.17 48.46
C LYS A 2 4.08 -17.72 48.59
N LYS A 3 4.83 -16.89 49.32
CA LYS A 3 4.49 -15.47 49.56
C LYS A 3 4.19 -14.70 48.26
N ASN A 4 4.91 -15.04 47.19
CA ASN A 4 4.74 -14.48 45.86
C ASN A 4 3.37 -14.83 45.21
N ASP A 5 2.84 -16.03 45.47
CA ASP A 5 1.53 -16.44 44.95
C ASP A 5 0.40 -15.67 45.66
N MET A 6 0.57 -15.38 46.96
CA MET A 6 -0.35 -14.54 47.73
C MET A 6 -0.37 -13.11 47.21
N ASP A 7 0.79 -12.52 46.92
CA ASP A 7 0.88 -11.15 46.41
C ASP A 7 0.22 -11.00 45.03
N ILE A 8 0.35 -12.01 44.17
CA ILE A 8 -0.34 -12.04 42.87
C ILE A 8 -1.86 -12.09 43.05
N ILE A 9 -2.36 -12.94 43.95
CA ILE A 9 -3.80 -13.08 44.21
C ILE A 9 -4.35 -11.80 44.82
N LEU A 10 -3.66 -11.21 45.80
CA LEU A 10 -4.02 -9.91 46.38
C LEU A 10 -4.09 -8.81 45.32
N SER A 11 -3.09 -8.71 44.44
CA SER A 11 -3.08 -7.72 43.35
C SER A 11 -4.23 -7.90 42.35
N ARG A 12 -4.75 -9.13 42.21
CA ARG A 12 -5.90 -9.44 41.34
C ARG A 12 -7.21 -9.06 42.04
N ILE A 13 -7.33 -9.36 43.33
CA ILE A 13 -8.51 -9.03 44.13
C ILE A 13 -8.66 -7.52 44.28
N GLU A 14 -7.58 -6.78 44.54
CA GLU A 14 -7.61 -5.31 44.62
C GLU A 14 -8.03 -4.68 43.28
N ARG A 15 -7.50 -5.17 42.16
CA ARG A 15 -7.92 -4.74 40.82
C ARG A 15 -9.39 -5.03 40.54
N LEU A 16 -9.90 -6.17 41.00
CA LEU A 16 -11.31 -6.53 40.88
C LEU A 16 -12.19 -5.63 41.76
N SER A 17 -11.76 -5.31 42.98
CA SER A 17 -12.47 -4.39 43.88
C SER A 17 -12.66 -3.02 43.23
N VAL A 18 -11.57 -2.41 42.76
CA VAL A 18 -11.59 -1.10 42.09
C VAL A 18 -12.46 -1.13 40.83
N PHE A 19 -12.43 -2.23 40.08
CA PHE A 19 -13.25 -2.40 38.89
C PHE A 19 -14.76 -2.47 39.22
N ILE A 20 -15.13 -3.18 40.29
CA ILE A 20 -16.52 -3.34 40.76
C ILE A 20 -17.03 -2.05 41.43
N GLU A 21 -16.19 -1.33 42.16
CA GLU A 21 -16.56 -0.05 42.79
C GLU A 21 -16.93 1.02 41.76
N GLY A 22 -16.30 0.99 40.58
CA GLY A 22 -16.58 1.93 39.48
C GLY A 22 -17.70 1.50 38.53
N ASN A 23 -18.16 0.24 38.59
CA ASN A 23 -19.14 -0.31 37.64
C ASN A 23 -20.16 -1.19 38.36
N THR A 24 -21.44 -0.80 38.33
CA THR A 24 -22.51 -1.68 38.82
C THR A 24 -22.57 -2.94 37.97
N LEU A 25 -22.92 -4.07 38.59
CA LEU A 25 -23.15 -5.32 37.87
C LEU A 25 -24.24 -5.14 36.80
N GLU A 26 -25.29 -4.37 37.10
CA GLU A 26 -26.31 -4.03 36.09
C GLU A 26 -25.75 -3.19 34.94
N GLY A 27 -24.80 -2.29 35.21
CA GLY A 27 -24.14 -1.49 34.18
C GLY A 27 -23.29 -2.36 33.25
N PHE A 28 -22.55 -3.32 33.82
CA PHE A 28 -21.78 -4.28 33.04
C PHE A 28 -22.67 -5.19 32.21
N GLN A 29 -23.76 -5.71 32.78
CA GLN A 29 -24.75 -6.49 32.06
C GLN A 29 -25.38 -5.70 30.90
N ARG A 30 -25.68 -4.41 31.12
CA ARG A 30 -26.21 -3.53 30.07
C ARG A 30 -25.23 -3.36 28.92
N GLU A 31 -23.94 -3.23 29.20
CA GLU A 31 -22.93 -3.06 28.16
C GLU A 31 -22.64 -4.36 27.41
N ILE A 32 -22.65 -5.52 28.10
CA ILE A 32 -22.62 -6.83 27.44
C ILE A 32 -23.79 -6.98 26.47
N LEU A 33 -25.02 -6.72 26.94
CA LEU A 33 -26.22 -6.82 26.10
C LEU A 33 -26.17 -5.86 24.91
N ARG A 34 -25.62 -4.66 25.10
CA ARG A 34 -25.42 -3.69 24.02
C ARG A 34 -24.46 -4.23 22.98
N VAL A 35 -23.33 -4.80 23.40
CA VAL A 35 -22.34 -5.40 22.49
C VAL A 35 -22.94 -6.61 21.78
N GLU A 36 -23.63 -7.51 22.48
CA GLU A 36 -24.29 -8.67 21.89
C GLU A 36 -25.32 -8.25 20.82
N ASN A 37 -26.22 -7.31 21.12
CA ASN A 37 -27.18 -6.79 20.15
C ASN A 37 -26.51 -6.12 18.94
N TYR A 38 -25.42 -5.39 19.16
CA TYR A 38 -24.67 -4.80 18.06
C TYR A 38 -24.02 -5.87 17.18
N LEU A 39 -23.45 -6.90 17.81
CA LEU A 39 -22.81 -8.02 17.13
C LEU A 39 -23.83 -8.88 16.37
N GLN A 40 -25.09 -8.98 16.80
CA GLN A 40 -26.14 -9.69 16.04
C GLN A 40 -26.33 -9.19 14.60
N ARG A 41 -25.92 -7.95 14.30
CA ARG A 41 -25.93 -7.40 12.93
C ARG A 41 -24.93 -8.09 12.00
N PHE A 42 -23.93 -8.76 12.56
CA PHE A 42 -22.91 -9.54 11.86
C PHE A 42 -23.12 -10.99 12.30
N ALA A 43 -23.68 -11.85 11.44
CA ALA A 43 -24.23 -13.14 11.88
C ALA A 43 -23.20 -14.00 12.64
N LYS A 44 -21.90 -13.83 12.32
CA LYS A 44 -20.78 -14.41 13.07
C LYS A 44 -19.63 -13.41 13.23
N LEU A 45 -18.79 -13.62 14.24
CA LEU A 45 -17.56 -12.83 14.46
C LEU A 45 -16.64 -12.85 13.23
N ASP A 46 -16.55 -13.98 12.53
CA ASP A 46 -15.76 -14.12 11.31
C ASP A 46 -16.24 -13.18 10.18
N GLU A 47 -17.54 -12.92 10.09
CA GLU A 47 -18.11 -12.01 9.10
C GLU A 47 -17.71 -10.56 9.41
N LEU A 48 -17.77 -10.16 10.68
CA LEU A 48 -17.29 -8.85 11.12
C LEU A 48 -15.81 -8.66 10.79
N LEU A 49 -14.97 -9.65 11.08
CA LEU A 49 -13.54 -9.62 10.76
C LEU A 49 -13.30 -9.53 9.24
N ALA A 50 -14.10 -10.23 8.43
CA ALA A 50 -14.03 -10.13 6.97
C ALA A 50 -14.41 -8.73 6.47
N HIS A 51 -15.47 -8.14 7.03
CA HIS A 51 -15.86 -6.77 6.72
C HIS A 51 -14.78 -5.76 7.08
N LEU A 52 -14.19 -5.86 8.26
CA LEU A 52 -13.08 -4.97 8.68
C LEU A 52 -11.87 -5.09 7.75
N LYS A 53 -11.46 -6.32 7.40
CA LYS A 53 -10.38 -6.54 6.42
C LYS A 53 -10.68 -5.91 5.06
N ASN A 54 -11.93 -5.96 4.61
CA ASN A 54 -12.32 -5.32 3.35
C ASN A 54 -12.29 -3.80 3.45
N VAL A 55 -12.74 -3.22 4.56
CA VAL A 55 -12.64 -1.78 4.81
C VAL A 55 -11.19 -1.32 4.83
N GLU A 56 -10.30 -2.05 5.51
CA GLU A 56 -8.86 -1.76 5.52
C GLU A 56 -8.26 -1.79 4.11
N LYS A 57 -8.65 -2.78 3.28
CA LYS A 57 -8.21 -2.85 1.87
C LYS A 57 -8.69 -1.66 1.05
N ILE A 58 -9.96 -1.29 1.19
CA ILE A 58 -10.53 -0.14 0.47
C ILE A 58 -9.83 1.16 0.90
N ALA A 59 -9.68 1.36 2.20
CA ALA A 59 -8.99 2.53 2.76
C ALA A 59 -7.53 2.60 2.28
N TYR A 60 -6.82 1.47 2.24
CA TYR A 60 -5.46 1.40 1.70
C TYR A 60 -5.44 1.74 0.21
N ALA A 61 -6.36 1.20 -0.59
CA ALA A 61 -6.44 1.44 -2.02
C ALA A 61 -6.76 2.91 -2.37
N ALA A 62 -7.60 3.56 -1.56
CA ALA A 62 -7.96 4.98 -1.72
C ALA A 62 -6.89 5.96 -1.21
N LYS A 63 -5.81 5.47 -0.58
CA LYS A 63 -4.77 6.31 0.00
C LYS A 63 -3.78 6.79 -1.06
N ASP A 64 -3.65 8.11 -1.19
CA ASP A 64 -2.72 8.75 -2.12
C ASP A 64 -1.25 8.68 -1.64
N PHE A 65 -1.02 8.90 -0.35
CA PHE A 65 0.33 8.90 0.23
C PHE A 65 0.58 7.64 1.08
N LEU A 66 1.62 6.90 0.71
CA LEU A 66 2.07 5.70 1.39
C LEU A 66 3.24 6.03 2.32
N ASN A 67 3.24 5.46 3.52
CA ASN A 67 4.42 5.46 4.41
C ASN A 67 5.41 4.35 4.00
N ILE A 68 6.59 4.32 4.61
CA ILE A 68 7.63 3.31 4.30
C ILE A 68 7.14 1.86 4.46
N ASP A 69 6.32 1.59 5.47
CA ASP A 69 5.81 0.24 5.73
C ASP A 69 4.82 -0.19 4.65
N GLU A 70 3.97 0.74 4.23
CA GLU A 70 2.99 0.56 3.16
C GLU A 70 3.66 0.39 1.79
N VAL A 71 4.75 1.11 1.52
CA VAL A 71 5.56 0.95 0.30
C VAL A 71 6.28 -0.40 0.30
N ALA A 72 6.86 -0.79 1.44
CA ALA A 72 7.51 -2.09 1.59
C ALA A 72 6.51 -3.24 1.33
N ALA A 73 5.30 -3.14 1.90
CA ALA A 73 4.22 -4.07 1.64
C ALA A 73 3.76 -4.06 0.18
N TYR A 74 3.62 -2.87 -0.44
CA TYR A 74 3.20 -2.72 -1.83
C TYR A 74 4.17 -3.40 -2.81
N LEU A 75 5.47 -3.17 -2.62
CA LEU A 75 6.53 -3.73 -3.45
C LEU A 75 6.91 -5.17 -3.05
N GLN A 76 6.41 -5.67 -1.92
CA GLN A 76 6.76 -6.96 -1.32
C GLN A 76 8.27 -7.10 -1.04
N VAL A 77 8.86 -6.03 -0.51
CA VAL A 77 10.29 -5.92 -0.18
C VAL A 77 10.50 -5.56 1.29
N SER A 78 11.73 -5.66 1.78
CA SER A 78 12.05 -5.23 3.14
C SER A 78 12.02 -3.70 3.29
N LYS A 79 11.71 -3.20 4.49
CA LYS A 79 11.79 -1.76 4.80
C LYS A 79 13.17 -1.18 4.51
N SER A 80 14.23 -1.93 4.79
CA SER A 80 15.62 -1.52 4.51
C SER A 80 15.86 -1.28 3.03
N PHE A 81 15.23 -2.08 2.15
CA PHE A 81 15.31 -1.87 0.71
C PHE A 81 14.59 -0.58 0.29
N VAL A 82 13.42 -0.30 0.84
CA VAL A 82 12.73 0.99 0.61
C VAL A 82 13.60 2.15 1.08
N TYR A 83 14.19 2.07 2.28
CA TYR A 83 15.11 3.10 2.76
C TYR A 83 16.31 3.31 1.82
N LYS A 84 16.87 2.24 1.25
CA LYS A 84 17.90 2.33 0.21
C LYS A 84 17.40 3.13 -0.99
N LEU A 85 16.21 2.82 -1.52
CA LEU A 85 15.61 3.58 -2.63
C LEU A 85 15.41 5.08 -2.28
N THR A 86 15.04 5.37 -1.04
CA THR A 86 14.88 6.77 -0.59
C THR A 86 16.21 7.50 -0.43
N SER A 87 17.27 6.81 0.02
CA SER A 87 18.58 7.43 0.24
C SER A 87 19.35 7.61 -1.07
N THR A 88 19.17 6.71 -2.03
CA THR A 88 19.72 6.83 -3.39
C THR A 88 18.92 7.75 -4.30
N LYS A 89 17.82 8.35 -3.80
CA LYS A 89 16.91 9.24 -4.56
C LYS A 89 16.29 8.55 -5.79
N GLU A 90 16.10 7.23 -5.74
CA GLU A 90 15.42 6.47 -6.78
C GLU A 90 13.91 6.77 -6.78
N LEU A 91 13.34 6.92 -5.58
CA LEU A 91 11.94 7.30 -5.34
C LEU A 91 11.82 8.77 -4.91
N THR A 92 10.82 9.45 -5.45
CA THR A 92 10.37 10.76 -4.95
C THR A 92 9.74 10.58 -3.57
N VAL A 93 10.20 11.37 -2.60
CA VAL A 93 9.74 11.28 -1.21
C VAL A 93 9.38 12.65 -0.64
N TYR A 94 8.34 12.68 0.20
CA TYR A 94 7.84 13.87 0.88
C TYR A 94 8.11 13.75 2.38
N LYS A 95 8.71 14.80 2.97
CA LYS A 95 9.13 14.83 4.39
C LYS A 95 8.69 16.11 5.10
N PRO A 96 7.37 16.33 5.31
CA PRO A 96 6.84 17.61 5.80
C PRO A 96 7.44 18.05 7.14
N ASN A 97 7.71 17.10 8.04
CA ASN A 97 8.28 17.36 9.37
C ASN A 97 9.68 16.75 9.55
N GLY A 98 10.34 16.30 8.46
CA GLY A 98 11.65 15.64 8.48
C GLY A 98 11.70 14.22 9.08
N LYS A 99 10.83 13.89 10.05
CA LYS A 99 10.78 12.57 10.72
C LYS A 99 10.06 11.49 9.89
N ASN A 100 8.95 11.86 9.26
CA ASN A 100 8.12 10.93 8.50
C ASN A 100 8.44 11.04 7.02
N ILE A 101 8.44 9.89 6.33
CA ILE A 101 8.65 9.79 4.89
C ILE A 101 7.36 9.27 4.26
N PHE A 102 6.88 10.00 3.26
CA PHE A 102 5.73 9.62 2.45
C PHE A 102 6.13 9.50 0.98
N VAL A 103 5.47 8.60 0.27
CA VAL A 103 5.62 8.38 -1.17
C VAL A 103 4.23 8.52 -1.79
N LEU A 104 4.10 9.34 -2.83
CA LEU A 104 2.86 9.41 -3.59
C LEU A 104 2.68 8.10 -4.37
N ARG A 105 1.49 7.51 -4.31
CA ARG A 105 1.17 6.24 -4.96
C ARG A 105 1.41 6.29 -6.46
N ASP A 106 1.07 7.40 -7.11
CA ASP A 106 1.30 7.60 -8.54
C ASP A 106 2.80 7.66 -8.87
N ASP A 107 3.59 8.39 -8.09
CA ASP A 107 5.07 8.42 -8.25
C ASP A 107 5.68 7.02 -8.10
N LEU A 108 5.16 6.20 -7.18
CA LEU A 108 5.59 4.81 -6.99
C LEU A 108 5.22 3.93 -8.20
N ASN A 109 4.00 4.07 -8.70
CA ASN A 109 3.53 3.35 -9.89
C ASN A 109 4.35 3.71 -11.13
N ASP A 110 4.65 5.00 -11.30
CA ASP A 110 5.48 5.47 -12.40
C ASP A 110 6.92 4.99 -12.26
N TRP A 111 7.45 4.93 -11.04
CA TRP A 111 8.75 4.31 -10.77
C TRP A 111 8.79 2.84 -11.20
N ILE A 112 7.76 2.05 -10.87
CA ILE A 112 7.66 0.63 -11.29
C ILE A 112 7.68 0.50 -12.82
N ARG A 113 7.04 1.45 -13.52
CA ARG A 113 6.94 1.45 -14.99
C ARG A 113 8.23 1.90 -15.70
N ARG A 114 9.24 2.43 -15.00
CA ARG A 114 10.46 2.99 -15.65
C ARG A 114 11.27 1.98 -16.42
N ASN A 115 11.32 0.72 -15.97
CA ASN A 115 12.14 -0.32 -16.59
C ASN A 115 11.30 -1.55 -16.94
N PRO A 116 10.41 -1.44 -17.95
CA PRO A 116 9.57 -2.55 -18.36
C PRO A 116 10.43 -3.64 -19.01
N CYS A 117 10.14 -4.90 -18.67
CA CYS A 117 10.64 -6.05 -19.41
C CYS A 117 9.56 -6.46 -20.42
N PHE A 118 9.77 -6.14 -21.69
CA PHE A 118 8.80 -6.42 -22.74
C PHE A 118 8.76 -7.91 -23.09
N SER A 119 7.57 -8.42 -23.40
CA SER A 119 7.40 -9.75 -23.99
C SER A 119 7.96 -9.79 -25.41
N TYR A 120 8.27 -11.00 -25.91
CA TYR A 120 8.72 -11.19 -27.29
C TYR A 120 7.73 -10.61 -28.31
N GLU A 121 6.43 -10.77 -28.08
CA GLU A 121 5.40 -10.22 -28.95
C GLU A 121 5.43 -8.68 -28.99
N GLU A 122 5.64 -8.02 -27.85
CA GLU A 122 5.77 -6.57 -27.78
C GLU A 122 7.06 -6.08 -28.43
N ILE A 123 8.16 -6.81 -28.27
CA ILE A 123 9.43 -6.54 -28.95
C ILE A 123 9.25 -6.62 -30.46
N ASP A 124 8.61 -7.68 -30.98
CA ASP A 124 8.34 -7.86 -32.40
C ASP A 124 7.42 -6.77 -32.95
N LYS A 125 6.36 -6.41 -32.21
CA LYS A 125 5.48 -5.30 -32.56
C LYS A 125 6.26 -3.98 -32.67
N GLN A 126 7.12 -3.69 -31.68
CA GLN A 126 7.95 -2.49 -31.70
C GLN A 126 8.94 -2.50 -32.86
N ALA A 127 9.60 -3.63 -33.12
CA ALA A 127 10.52 -3.81 -34.24
C ALA A 127 9.81 -3.57 -35.60
N ASN A 128 8.61 -4.13 -35.78
CA ASN A 128 7.80 -3.93 -36.98
C ASN A 128 7.34 -2.48 -37.16
N VAL A 129 6.94 -1.80 -36.08
CA VAL A 129 6.59 -0.37 -36.15
C VAL A 129 7.81 0.47 -36.50
N MET A 130 8.98 0.16 -35.94
CA MET A 130 10.23 0.86 -36.25
C MET A 130 10.67 0.63 -37.69
N SER A 131 10.62 -0.60 -38.20
CA SER A 131 10.99 -0.93 -39.58
C SER A 131 10.12 -0.17 -40.59
N TYR A 132 8.80 -0.15 -40.39
CA TYR A 132 7.87 0.62 -41.21
C TYR A 132 8.17 2.12 -41.21
N ARG A 133 8.47 2.71 -40.04
CA ARG A 133 8.84 4.14 -39.95
C ARG A 133 10.13 4.42 -40.72
N LEU A 134 11.14 3.56 -40.61
CA LEU A 134 12.42 3.70 -41.31
C LEU A 134 12.24 3.62 -42.83
N GLU A 135 11.43 2.67 -43.32
CA GLU A 135 11.11 2.55 -44.74
C GLU A 135 10.43 3.80 -45.30
N ASN A 136 9.44 4.33 -44.58
CA ASN A 136 8.74 5.54 -44.98
C ASN A 136 9.66 6.76 -45.01
N ASN A 137 10.56 6.87 -44.04
CA ASN A 137 11.52 7.97 -43.98
C ASN A 137 12.53 7.89 -45.16
N ASN A 138 12.96 6.67 -45.51
CA ASN A 138 13.82 6.42 -46.67
C ASN A 138 13.12 6.76 -48.00
N LYS A 139 11.83 6.40 -48.16
CA LYS A 139 11.03 6.76 -49.35
C LYS A 139 10.90 8.28 -49.48
N ARG A 140 10.68 9.00 -48.39
CA ARG A 140 10.62 10.48 -48.36
C ARG A 140 11.96 11.12 -48.78
N LYS A 141 13.09 10.67 -48.22
CA LYS A 141 14.43 11.15 -48.60
C LYS A 141 14.80 10.90 -50.07
N ARG A 142 14.33 9.78 -50.64
CA ARG A 142 14.56 9.47 -52.07
C ARG A 142 13.77 10.39 -53.00
N ARG A 143 12.55 10.79 -52.61
CA ARG A 143 11.73 11.75 -53.38
C ARG A 143 12.36 13.15 -53.37
N THR A 144 12.71 13.68 -52.20
CA THR A 144 13.33 15.01 -52.08
C THR A 144 14.67 15.12 -52.81
N ARG A 145 15.45 14.04 -52.91
CA ARG A 145 16.69 14.00 -53.71
C ARG A 145 16.44 13.99 -55.22
N ARG A 146 15.35 13.38 -55.70
CA ARG A 146 14.98 13.43 -57.14
C ARG A 146 14.48 14.81 -57.54
N ASP A 147 13.71 15.47 -56.69
CA ASP A 147 13.14 16.79 -56.98
C ASP A 147 14.19 17.92 -56.91
N GLY A 148 15.30 17.70 -56.20
CA GLY A 148 16.42 18.65 -56.10
C GLY A 148 17.48 18.55 -57.21
N ASN A 149 17.52 17.45 -57.98
CA ASN A 149 18.52 17.22 -59.04
C ASN A 149 18.05 17.69 -60.43
N GLY A 150 16.94 18.43 -60.51
CA GLY A 150 16.33 18.95 -61.74
C GLY A 150 16.53 20.45 -61.97
N LYS A 151 17.44 21.11 -61.24
CA LYS A 151 17.88 22.48 -61.54
C LYS A 151 19.41 22.52 -61.64
N ILE A 152 19.89 22.38 -62.87
CA ILE A 152 20.90 23.15 -63.63
C ILE A 152 21.31 22.26 -64.80
#